data_AF-A0A0G4ML13-F1
#
_entry.id   AF-A0A0G4ML13-F1
#
_cell.length_a   1.000
_cell.length_b   1.000
_cell.length_c   1.000
_cell.angle_alpha   90.00
_cell.angle_beta   90.00
_cell.angle_gamma   90.00
#
_symmetry.space_group_name_H-M   'P 1'
#
loop_
_entity.id
_entity.type
_entity.pdbx_description
1 polymer ?
#
loop_
_entity_poly.entity_id
_entity_poly.type
_entity_poly.pdbx_seq_one_letter_code
_entity_poly.pdbx_strand_id
1 'polypeptide(L)'
;NALKKYQHVNKKAFEQYNSFTSQQDQLLKRRTELDASQRSIKELIEHLDERKDEAIERTFKQVSKEFATIFEKLVPAGHGRLVIQRRTDKRQVDPEESDDVQRGNVENYTGVGISVSFNSK
;
A
#
# COMPACT_ATOMS: atom_id res chain seq x y z
N ASN A 1 -49.92 20.14 -47.00
CA ASN A 1 -50.62 20.30 -45.69
C ASN A 1 -50.17 19.29 -44.63
N ALA A 2 -48.86 19.05 -44.43
CA ALA A 2 -48.36 18.06 -43.46
C ALA A 2 -47.86 18.68 -42.14
N LEU A 3 -47.48 19.96 -42.14
CA LEU A 3 -46.91 20.66 -40.97
C LEU A 3 -47.93 20.99 -39.86
N LYS A 4 -49.23 21.05 -40.18
CA LYS A 4 -50.30 21.33 -39.19
C LYS A 4 -50.53 20.21 -38.17
N LYS A 5 -50.08 18.97 -38.45
CA LYS A 5 -50.20 17.84 -37.50
C LYS A 5 -49.22 17.91 -36.33
N TYR A 6 -48.19 18.75 -36.42
CA TYR A 6 -47.19 18.94 -35.38
C TYR A 6 -47.42 20.23 -34.58
N GLN A 7 -48.66 20.56 -34.23
CA GLN A 7 -48.95 21.80 -33.48
C GLN A 7 -48.30 21.85 -32.07
N HIS A 8 -47.94 20.71 -31.50
CA HIS A 8 -47.32 20.60 -30.17
C HIS A 8 -45.83 20.23 -30.24
N VAL A 9 -45.04 20.92 -31.08
CA VAL A 9 -43.58 20.76 -31.01
C VAL A 9 -43.06 21.42 -29.75
N ASN A 10 -42.36 20.65 -28.91
CA ASN A 10 -41.70 21.16 -27.73
C ASN A 10 -40.49 22.02 -28.14
N LYS A 11 -40.68 23.34 -28.27
CA LYS A 11 -39.62 24.28 -28.62
C LYS A 11 -38.49 24.34 -27.59
N LYS A 12 -38.76 23.96 -26.33
CA LYS A 12 -37.73 23.85 -25.26
C LYS A 12 -36.82 22.63 -25.45
N ALA A 13 -37.20 21.66 -26.28
CA ALA A 13 -36.39 20.46 -26.50
C ALA A 13 -35.00 20.79 -27.08
N PHE A 14 -34.90 21.84 -27.90
CA PHE A 14 -33.61 22.29 -28.45
C PHE A 14 -32.70 22.87 -27.37
N GLU A 15 -33.21 23.78 -26.54
CA GLU A 15 -32.46 24.35 -25.41
C GLU A 15 -32.09 23.28 -24.37
N GLN A 16 -33.02 22.37 -24.06
CA GLN A 16 -32.78 21.24 -23.16
C GLN A 16 -31.73 20.27 -23.72
N TYR A 17 -31.77 19.97 -25.02
CA TYR A 17 -30.77 19.12 -25.67
C TYR A 17 -29.37 19.72 -25.53
N ASN A 18 -29.21 21.03 -25.79
CA ASN A 18 -27.92 21.71 -25.66
C ASN A 18 -27.45 21.72 -24.20
N SER A 19 -28.35 21.96 -23.25
CA SER A 19 -28.03 21.93 -21.81
C SER A 19 -27.62 20.54 -21.33
N PHE A 20 -28.36 19.49 -21.73
CA PHE A 20 -28.04 18.11 -21.35
C PHE A 20 -26.78 17.59 -22.03
N THR A 21 -26.53 17.97 -23.29
CA THR A 21 -25.27 17.65 -23.97
C THR A 21 -24.08 18.27 -23.22
N SER A 22 -24.18 19.55 -22.85
CA SER A 22 -23.12 20.20 -22.08
C SER A 22 -22.91 19.56 -20.70
N GLN A 23 -23.98 19.18 -20.00
CA GLN A 23 -23.87 18.46 -18.73
C GLN A 23 -23.24 17.07 -18.89
N GLN A 24 -23.60 16.34 -19.95
CA GLN A 24 -23.02 15.05 -20.27
C GLN A 24 -21.50 15.17 -20.49
N ASP A 25 -21.07 16.15 -21.28
CA ASP A 25 -19.65 16.40 -21.56
C ASP A 25 -18.88 16.73 -20.27
N GLN A 26 -19.46 17.56 -19.39
CA GLN A 26 -18.87 17.88 -18.08
C GLN A 26 -18.75 16.64 -17.19
N LEU A 27 -19.78 15.80 -17.13
CA LEU A 27 -19.77 14.57 -16.34
C LEU A 27 -18.77 13.55 -16.88
N LEU A 28 -18.66 13.42 -18.21
CA LEU A 28 -17.67 12.56 -18.85
C LEU A 28 -16.25 13.02 -18.54
N LYS A 29 -15.97 14.32 -18.67
CA LYS A 29 -14.67 14.90 -18.32
C LYS A 29 -14.33 14.65 -16.85
N ARG A 30 -15.27 14.93 -15.94
CA ARG A 30 -15.07 14.70 -14.51
C ARG A 30 -14.82 13.22 -14.17
N ARG A 31 -15.51 12.30 -14.85
CA ARG A 31 -15.24 10.86 -14.71
C ARG A 31 -13.81 10.52 -15.11
N THR A 32 -13.34 11.03 -16.25
CA THR A 32 -11.97 10.74 -16.72
C THR A 32 -10.90 11.30 -15.77
N GLU A 33 -11.14 12.48 -15.19
CA GLU A 33 -10.27 13.08 -14.19
C GLU A 33 -10.23 12.23 -12.91
N LEU A 34 -11.40 11.76 -12.45
CA LEU A 34 -11.48 10.87 -11.28
C LEU A 34 -10.76 9.54 -11.53
N ASP A 35 -10.96 8.92 -12.69
CA ASP A 35 -10.29 7.66 -13.05
C ASP A 35 -8.76 7.83 -13.10
N ALA A 36 -8.27 8.96 -13.62
CA ALA A 36 -6.85 9.29 -13.62
C ALA A 36 -6.31 9.51 -12.19
N SER A 37 -7.04 10.25 -11.36
CA SER A 37 -6.66 10.50 -9.96
C SER A 37 -6.63 9.21 -9.13
N GLN A 38 -7.56 8.29 -9.38
CA GLN A 38 -7.58 7.00 -8.70
C GLN A 38 -6.33 6.17 -9.06
N ARG A 39 -5.91 6.18 -10.33
CA ARG A 39 -4.70 5.48 -10.76
C ARG A 39 -3.45 6.08 -10.11
N SER A 40 -3.29 7.40 -10.13
CA SER A 40 -2.12 8.04 -9.53
C SER A 40 -2.04 7.82 -8.02
N ILE A 41 -3.18 7.79 -7.32
CA ILE A 41 -3.22 7.46 -5.89
C ILE A 41 -2.78 6.01 -5.65
N LYS A 42 -3.23 5.05 -6.46
CA LYS A 42 -2.83 3.64 -6.33
C LYS A 42 -1.34 3.44 -6.58
N GLU A 43 -0.81 4.01 -7.66
CA GLU A 43 0.62 3.97 -7.99
C GLU A 43 1.47 4.60 -6.87
N LEU A 44 0.99 5.70 -6.28
CA LEU A 44 1.67 6.33 -5.15
C LEU A 44 1.67 5.43 -3.90
N ILE A 45 0.56 4.77 -3.60
CA ILE A 45 0.48 3.83 -2.46
C ILE A 45 1.48 2.69 -2.67
N GLU A 46 1.48 2.07 -3.84
CA GLU A 46 2.41 0.98 -4.19
C GLU A 46 3.89 1.43 -4.01
N HIS A 47 4.23 2.61 -4.51
CA HIS A 47 5.57 3.16 -4.35
C HIS A 47 5.94 3.47 -2.89
N LEU A 48 4.98 3.98 -2.10
CA LEU A 48 5.20 4.26 -0.69
C LEU A 48 5.40 2.99 0.12
N ASP A 49 4.68 1.92 -0.20
CA ASP A 49 4.82 0.62 0.47
C ASP A 49 6.20 0.02 0.19
N GLU A 50 6.67 0.03 -1.06
CA GLU A 50 8.02 -0.40 -1.42
C GLU A 50 9.11 0.39 -0.67
N ARG A 51 8.99 1.71 -0.65
CA ARG A 51 9.95 2.58 0.07
C ARG A 51 9.93 2.35 1.58
N LYS A 52 8.76 2.07 2.14
CA LYS A 52 8.59 1.79 3.56
C LYS A 52 9.27 0.46 3.92
N ASP A 53 9.14 -0.57 3.08
CA ASP A 53 9.84 -1.85 3.27
C ASP A 53 11.37 -1.68 3.24
N GLU A 54 11.90 -0.99 2.23
CA GLU A 54 13.34 -0.75 2.11
C GLU A 54 13.88 0.03 3.34
N ALA A 55 13.15 1.07 3.76
CA ALA A 55 13.53 1.87 4.92
C ALA A 55 13.52 1.06 6.22
N ILE A 56 12.50 0.22 6.44
CA ILE A 56 12.41 -0.64 7.63
C ILE A 56 13.55 -1.66 7.63
N GLU A 57 13.82 -2.33 6.51
CA GLU A 57 14.89 -3.32 6.43
C GLU A 57 16.27 -2.70 6.66
N ARG A 58 16.54 -1.55 6.01
CA ARG A 58 17.80 -0.81 6.18
C ARG A 58 18.01 -0.38 7.63
N THR A 59 16.99 0.25 8.23
CA THR A 59 17.07 0.73 9.62
C THR A 59 17.22 -0.43 10.59
N PHE A 60 16.50 -1.54 10.39
CA PHE A 60 16.63 -2.73 11.23
C PHE A 60 18.04 -3.34 11.17
N LYS A 61 18.61 -3.50 9.98
CA LYS A 61 19.98 -4.03 9.83
C LYS A 61 20.99 -3.16 10.58
N GLN A 62 20.85 -1.84 10.48
CA GLN A 62 21.73 -0.91 11.19
C GLN A 62 21.58 -1.02 12.70
N VAL A 63 20.35 -0.95 13.21
CA VAL A 63 20.07 -1.04 14.66
C VAL A 63 20.49 -2.39 15.23
N SER A 64 20.29 -3.49 14.48
CA SER A 64 20.70 -4.84 14.89
C SER A 64 22.21 -4.97 15.04
N LYS A 65 22.98 -4.40 14.10
CA LYS A 65 24.45 -4.37 14.17
C LYS A 65 24.95 -3.58 15.37
N GLU A 66 24.39 -2.38 15.60
CA GLU A 66 24.78 -1.54 16.74
C GLU A 66 24.38 -2.19 18.07
N PHE A 67 23.20 -2.82 18.13
CA PHE A 67 22.75 -3.57 19.31
C PHE A 67 23.74 -4.68 19.67
N ALA A 68 24.12 -5.53 18.71
CA ALA A 68 25.08 -6.61 18.95
C ALA A 68 26.44 -6.06 19.44
N THR A 69 26.92 -4.99 18.82
CA THR A 69 28.20 -4.34 19.17
C THR A 69 28.17 -3.75 20.58
N ILE A 70 27.08 -3.08 20.96
CA ILE A 70 26.92 -2.50 22.31
C ILE A 70 26.73 -3.61 23.35
N PHE A 71 25.98 -4.66 23.01
CA PHE A 71 25.73 -5.77 23.92
C PHE A 71 27.01 -6.53 24.27
N GLU A 72 27.86 -6.83 23.28
CA GLU A 72 29.15 -7.50 23.50
C GLU A 72 30.10 -6.66 24.37
N LYS A 73 30.07 -5.32 24.24
CA LYS A 73 30.84 -4.42 25.11
C LYS A 73 30.36 -4.45 26.57
N LEU A 74 29.07 -4.67 26.81
CA LEU A 74 28.49 -4.74 28.16
C LEU A 74 28.61 -6.15 28.76
N VAL A 75 28.48 -7.20 27.95
CA VAL A 75 28.54 -8.61 28.35
C VAL A 75 29.54 -9.34 27.44
N PRO A 76 30.84 -9.37 27.79
CA PRO A 76 31.89 -9.93 26.92
C PRO A 76 31.76 -11.42 26.60
N ALA A 77 31.02 -12.17 27.42
CA ALA A 77 30.73 -13.59 27.23
C ALA A 77 29.31 -13.86 26.66
N GLY A 78 28.57 -12.80 26.31
CA GLY A 78 27.19 -12.87 25.86
C GLY A 78 27.01 -12.38 24.43
N HIS A 79 25.94 -12.82 23.77
CA HIS A 79 25.58 -12.39 22.42
C HIS A 79 24.14 -11.90 22.38
N GLY A 80 23.92 -10.74 21.78
CA GLY A 80 22.60 -10.15 21.59
C GLY A 80 22.26 -10.01 20.11
N ARG A 81 21.06 -10.41 19.72
CA ARG A 81 20.52 -10.16 18.37
C ARG A 81 19.08 -9.65 18.43
N LEU A 82 18.75 -8.75 17.52
CA LEU A 82 17.38 -8.35 17.26
C LEU A 82 16.76 -9.28 16.23
N VAL A 83 15.47 -9.58 16.38
CA VAL A 83 14.70 -10.44 15.49
C VAL A 83 13.44 -9.67 15.07
N ILE A 84 13.25 -9.45 13.77
CA ILE A 84 11.97 -8.93 13.26
C ILE A 84 10.91 -10.01 13.45
N GLN A 85 9.76 -9.66 14.03
CA GLN A 85 8.62 -10.55 14.17
C GLN A 85 7.60 -10.27 13.08
N ARG A 86 7.25 -11.29 12.29
CA ARG A 86 6.20 -11.18 11.27
C ARG A 86 4.91 -11.89 11.67
N ARG A 87 3.77 -11.44 11.14
CA ARG A 87 2.44 -12.06 11.33
C ARG A 87 2.42 -13.50 10.83
N THR A 88 3.18 -13.79 9.78
CA THR A 88 3.36 -15.12 9.19
C THR A 88 4.07 -16.09 10.15
N ASP A 89 5.00 -15.60 10.96
CA ASP A 89 5.79 -16.44 11.88
C ASP A 89 4.92 -17.03 13.00
N LYS A 90 3.78 -16.39 13.34
CA LYS A 90 2.82 -16.92 14.32
C LYS A 90 2.00 -18.12 13.82
N ARG A 91 2.02 -18.43 12.52
CA ARG A 91 1.31 -19.58 11.93
C ARG A 91 2.23 -20.78 11.64
N GLN A 92 3.54 -20.63 11.79
CA GLN A 92 4.51 -21.71 11.57
C GLN A 92 4.69 -22.56 12.84
N VAL A 93 3.75 -23.48 13.07
CA VAL A 93 4.05 -24.75 13.76
C VAL A 93 3.88 -25.94 12.80
N ASP A 94 3.57 -25.71 11.52
CA ASP A 94 3.51 -26.78 10.51
C ASP A 94 4.57 -26.55 9.42
N PRO A 95 5.56 -27.44 9.26
CA PRO A 95 6.75 -27.21 8.44
C PRO A 95 6.60 -27.78 7.03
N GLU A 96 5.52 -27.53 6.29
CA GLU A 96 5.48 -27.82 4.85
C GLU A 96 4.54 -26.85 4.14
N GLU A 97 5.02 -25.66 3.74
CA GLU A 97 4.50 -24.96 2.57
C GLU A 97 5.38 -23.76 2.15
N SER A 98 6.03 -23.95 1.00
CA SER A 98 6.21 -22.96 -0.08
C SER A 98 7.08 -21.71 0.17
N ASP A 99 8.28 -21.78 -0.40
CA ASP A 99 9.35 -20.78 -0.39
C ASP A 99 9.12 -19.55 -1.32
N ASP A 100 7.86 -19.20 -1.66
CA ASP A 100 7.57 -18.22 -2.71
C ASP A 100 6.63 -17.06 -2.31
N VAL A 101 6.33 -16.89 -1.01
CA VAL A 101 5.48 -15.79 -0.50
C VAL A 101 6.26 -14.72 0.29
N GLN A 102 7.60 -14.75 0.23
CA GLN A 102 8.45 -13.77 0.92
C GLN A 102 8.70 -12.51 0.08
N ARG A 103 7.64 -11.89 -0.46
CA ARG A 103 7.72 -10.49 -0.88
C ARG A 103 7.19 -9.64 0.25
N GLY A 104 8.09 -8.81 0.79
CA GLY A 104 7.86 -7.86 1.87
C GLY A 104 6.54 -7.15 1.68
N ASN A 105 5.63 -7.42 2.60
CA ASN A 105 4.45 -6.60 2.75
C ASN A 105 4.56 -6.05 4.17
N VAL A 106 4.71 -4.74 4.30
CA VAL A 106 4.95 -4.06 5.57
C VAL A 106 3.90 -4.42 6.62
N GLU A 107 2.69 -4.76 6.18
CA GLU A 107 1.58 -5.24 7.02
C GLU A 107 1.91 -6.51 7.82
N ASN A 108 2.94 -7.24 7.41
CA ASN A 108 3.40 -8.44 8.09
C ASN A 108 4.29 -8.12 9.29
N TYR A 109 4.91 -6.95 9.43
CA TYR A 109 5.73 -6.67 10.63
C TYR A 109 4.85 -6.42 11.85
N THR A 110 5.05 -7.21 12.90
CA THR A 110 4.30 -7.11 14.16
C THR A 110 5.10 -6.46 15.28
N GLY A 111 6.43 -6.54 15.22
CA GLY A 111 7.30 -6.02 16.27
C GLY A 111 8.76 -6.42 16.08
N VAL A 112 9.57 -6.06 17.06
CA VAL A 112 10.98 -6.45 17.15
C VAL A 112 11.18 -7.19 18.47
N GLY A 113 11.62 -8.44 18.38
CA GLY A 113 12.03 -9.26 19.51
C GLY A 113 13.52 -9.10 19.80
N ILE A 114 13.90 -9.30 21.05
CA ILE A 114 15.29 -9.30 21.51
C ILE A 114 15.63 -10.72 21.96
N SER A 115 16.71 -11.29 21.41
CA SER A 115 17.27 -12.58 21.82
C SER A 115 18.69 -12.36 22.34
N VAL A 116 18.93 -12.76 23.59
CA VAL A 116 20.21 -12.56 24.29
C VAL A 116 20.67 -13.84 24.97
N SER A 117 21.95 -14.16 24.82
CA SER A 117 22.66 -15.18 25.60
C SER A 117 23.66 -14.49 26.53
N PHE A 118 23.76 -14.94 27.78
CA PHE A 118 24.67 -14.37 28.78
C PHE A 118 25.87 -15.28 29.09
N ASN A 119 25.93 -16.47 28.50
CA ASN A 119 27.04 -17.41 28.65
C ASN A 119 27.19 -18.25 27.36
N SER A 120 27.95 -17.74 26.40
CA SER A 120 28.15 -18.39 25.09
C SER A 120 29.61 -18.35 24.64
N LYS A 121 30.53 -18.77 25.51
CA LYS A 121 31.85 -19.24 25.12
C LYS A 121 32.06 -20.67 25.57
#